data_AF-A0A542Q3A5-F1
#
_entry.id   AF-A0A542Q3A5-F1
#
_cell.length_a   1.000
_cell.length_b   1.000
_cell.length_c   1.000
_cell.angle_alpha   90.00
_cell.angle_beta   90.00
_cell.angle_gamma   90.00
#
_symmetry.space_group_name_H-M   'P 1'
#
loop_
_entity.id
_entity.type
_entity.pdbx_description
1 polymer ?
#
loop_
_entity_poly.entity_id
_entity_poly.type
_entity_poly.pdbx_seq_one_letter_code
_entity_poly.pdbx_strand_id
1 'polypeptide(L)'
;MATATRRPSTRPTRRSTGCFTGRTRRWTAALGAVALVAGTAALAGPAQAQAAASAPVDFATHCVPPPIAGIPPIDGTTTAQITVDNAAPKVGDTVTVTYTVTKPAASNPVDLALPADIMTPSGKVALGGAQAGSVTVTGPKKNPPVPGKGAFPPFSMTGTFTVTAPGSITLSPGDYNIHTSYIMELDTPCTVINPPAPVSETITATDQPGANERSIQLATASGNPGDHVTVSGAKFTPLADITVVGRSGAAETADRASVKADATGGFTASLAVNDKATTGIVAYEGSAWSADKGAGPAAYTVIDDTPLPGNSQKLNSSVAAGTLSMSQAGDTVAMSAVDFGTGGASTGDLRTVTVKDFRGGPAGWSLTGKVTDFTGPGGKIDAGKLGWTPACTTKPGSPSTCVAGSAGAVGSAGATLASTPNGALTGGEFTVDAKVSLNVPAYTAPGAYSGVLTLTLT
;
A
#
# COMPACT_ATOMS: atom_id res chain seq x y z
N MET A 1 54.81 37.44 15.35
CA MET A 1 54.73 37.82 13.92
C MET A 1 56.14 37.85 13.36
N ALA A 2 56.43 37.14 12.27
CA ALA A 2 57.74 37.12 11.61
C ALA A 2 57.57 36.69 10.14
N THR A 3 58.57 36.99 9.30
CA THR A 3 58.46 36.99 7.83
C THR A 3 59.52 36.08 7.21
N ALA A 4 59.22 35.34 6.12
CA ALA A 4 60.19 35.06 5.05
C ALA A 4 59.59 34.37 3.81
N THR A 5 59.79 35.01 2.66
CA THR A 5 59.67 34.53 1.28
C THR A 5 60.49 33.27 0.92
N ARG A 6 60.09 32.55 -0.15
CA ARG A 6 60.91 32.46 -1.40
C ARG A 6 60.15 31.93 -2.64
N ARG A 7 60.75 32.18 -3.80
CA ARG A 7 60.43 31.80 -5.21
C ARG A 7 61.64 30.98 -5.75
N PRO A 8 61.87 30.65 -7.06
CA PRO A 8 61.18 30.99 -8.33
C PRO A 8 61.06 29.82 -9.38
N SER A 9 60.79 30.17 -10.64
CA SER A 9 61.39 29.58 -11.88
C SER A 9 60.71 28.36 -12.54
N THR A 10 60.69 28.17 -13.88
CA THR A 10 61.32 28.91 -15.00
C THR A 10 60.45 28.93 -16.29
N ARG A 11 60.64 29.93 -17.16
CA ARG A 11 60.30 29.98 -18.63
C ARG A 11 61.63 29.91 -19.44
N PRO A 12 61.76 30.12 -20.78
CA PRO A 12 60.81 30.37 -21.88
C PRO A 12 60.88 29.20 -22.93
N THR A 13 60.91 29.24 -24.29
CA THR A 13 60.95 30.33 -25.32
C THR A 13 60.43 29.91 -26.72
N ARG A 14 59.53 30.74 -27.28
CA ARG A 14 59.44 31.28 -28.67
C ARG A 14 60.07 30.58 -29.92
N ARG A 15 59.25 30.61 -31.00
CA ARG A 15 59.54 31.07 -32.41
C ARG A 15 60.42 30.17 -33.32
N SER A 16 60.37 30.26 -34.67
CA SER A 16 59.40 30.79 -35.67
C SER A 16 59.87 30.49 -37.12
N THR A 17 58.96 30.55 -38.11
CA THR A 17 59.22 30.65 -39.59
C THR A 17 59.94 29.49 -40.30
N GLY A 18 59.72 29.19 -41.59
CA GLY A 18 58.74 29.72 -42.57
C GLY A 18 59.11 29.41 -44.05
N CYS A 19 58.12 29.43 -44.97
CA CYS A 19 58.23 29.08 -46.43
C CYS A 19 58.49 27.58 -46.73
N PHE A 20 57.99 26.95 -47.81
CA PHE A 20 57.94 27.39 -49.22
C PHE A 20 56.63 27.08 -50.00
N THR A 21 56.33 27.97 -50.95
CA THR A 21 55.53 27.87 -52.21
C THR A 21 54.90 26.54 -52.68
N GLY A 22 53.64 26.58 -53.21
CA GLY A 22 53.11 25.46 -54.04
C GLY A 22 51.62 25.46 -54.44
N ARG A 23 51.20 26.32 -55.38
CA ARG A 23 49.92 26.29 -56.16
C ARG A 23 49.63 24.88 -56.77
N THR A 24 48.40 24.39 -57.07
CA THR A 24 47.11 25.00 -57.49
C THR A 24 45.85 24.11 -57.26
N ARG A 25 44.63 24.72 -57.24
CA ARG A 25 43.27 24.15 -57.54
C ARG A 25 42.75 23.02 -56.59
N ARG A 26 41.47 22.94 -56.20
CA ARG A 26 40.27 23.76 -56.50
C ARG A 26 39.27 23.72 -55.31
N TRP A 27 38.96 24.89 -54.76
CA TRP A 27 37.65 25.42 -54.29
C TRP A 27 36.60 24.53 -53.57
N THR A 28 36.09 25.08 -52.45
CA THR A 28 34.80 24.81 -51.74
C THR A 28 34.53 23.38 -51.23
N ALA A 29 34.44 23.08 -49.92
CA ALA A 29 33.63 23.64 -48.81
C ALA A 29 32.15 23.19 -48.84
N ALA A 30 31.50 22.82 -47.71
CA ALA A 30 31.98 22.50 -46.36
C ALA A 30 30.87 21.83 -45.50
N LEU A 31 31.25 21.29 -44.33
CA LEU A 31 30.41 20.91 -43.18
C LEU A 31 29.43 19.72 -43.35
N GLY A 32 29.27 18.96 -42.26
CA GLY A 32 28.41 17.77 -42.17
C GLY A 32 28.92 16.79 -41.12
N ALA A 33 28.66 17.07 -39.84
CA ALA A 33 29.17 16.26 -38.73
C ALA A 33 28.38 14.94 -38.58
N VAL A 34 29.09 13.81 -38.55
CA VAL A 34 28.50 12.49 -38.25
C VAL A 34 28.76 12.16 -36.79
N ALA A 35 27.74 12.33 -35.95
CA ALA A 35 27.75 11.86 -34.57
C ALA A 35 27.30 10.39 -34.52
N LEU A 36 28.22 9.48 -34.15
CA LEU A 36 27.89 8.07 -33.93
C LEU A 36 27.16 7.91 -32.59
N VAL A 37 25.83 7.81 -32.65
CA VAL A 37 25.01 7.43 -31.49
C VAL A 37 25.09 5.92 -31.30
N ALA A 38 25.83 5.48 -30.29
CA ALA A 38 25.84 4.08 -29.86
C ALA A 38 24.50 3.73 -29.20
N GLY A 39 23.77 2.76 -29.77
CA GLY A 39 22.45 2.38 -29.28
C GLY A 39 22.52 1.59 -27.98
N THR A 40 22.04 2.16 -26.88
CA THR A 40 21.74 1.42 -25.66
C THR A 40 20.43 0.65 -25.84
N ALA A 41 20.53 -0.67 -26.05
CA ALA A 41 19.36 -1.54 -26.01
C ALA A 41 18.81 -1.59 -24.58
N ALA A 42 17.77 -0.82 -24.30
CA ALA A 42 17.07 -0.87 -23.03
C ALA A 42 16.38 -2.24 -22.89
N LEU A 43 16.84 -3.04 -21.93
CA LEU A 43 16.17 -4.27 -21.53
C LEU A 43 14.78 -3.90 -21.00
N ALA A 44 13.74 -4.29 -21.74
CA ALA A 44 12.37 -4.17 -21.28
C ALA A 44 12.16 -5.17 -20.13
N GLY A 45 12.31 -4.69 -18.90
CA GLY A 45 11.68 -5.33 -17.74
C GLY A 45 10.16 -5.40 -17.94
N PRO A 46 9.45 -6.27 -17.20
CA PRO A 46 7.99 -6.33 -17.27
C PRO A 46 7.43 -4.92 -17.02
N ALA A 47 6.59 -4.44 -17.94
CA ALA A 47 6.00 -3.12 -17.84
C ALA A 47 5.15 -3.04 -16.57
N GLN A 48 5.69 -2.38 -15.54
CA GLN A 48 4.91 -2.00 -14.38
C GLN A 48 3.81 -1.07 -14.90
N ALA A 49 2.56 -1.51 -14.81
CA ALA A 49 1.42 -0.72 -15.24
C ALA A 49 1.33 0.51 -14.35
N GLN A 50 1.90 1.63 -14.81
CA GLN A 50 1.76 2.93 -14.17
C GLN A 50 0.27 3.20 -13.97
N ALA A 51 -0.13 3.62 -12.76
CA ALA A 51 -1.48 4.10 -12.51
C ALA A 51 -1.82 5.21 -13.51
N ALA A 52 -2.85 5.00 -14.33
CA ALA A 52 -3.21 5.89 -15.42
C ALA A 52 -4.31 6.83 -14.92
N ALA A 53 -3.89 8.06 -14.57
CA ALA A 53 -4.74 9.04 -13.93
C ALA A 53 -6.05 9.30 -14.70
N SER A 54 -7.15 9.38 -13.94
CA SER A 54 -8.52 9.66 -14.40
C SER A 54 -8.63 10.54 -15.65
N ALA A 55 -9.24 9.98 -16.70
CA ALA A 55 -9.55 10.66 -17.94
C ALA A 55 -11.05 10.51 -18.30
N PRO A 56 -11.69 11.55 -18.85
CA PRO A 56 -13.02 11.43 -19.43
C PRO A 56 -12.96 10.56 -20.70
N VAL A 57 -13.98 9.70 -20.87
CA VAL A 57 -14.11 8.78 -22.01
C VAL A 57 -15.49 8.89 -22.65
N ASP A 58 -15.52 8.73 -23.97
CA ASP A 58 -16.75 8.61 -24.77
C ASP A 58 -17.07 7.13 -25.03
N PHE A 59 -18.33 6.74 -24.88
CA PHE A 59 -18.81 5.38 -25.15
C PHE A 59 -20.22 5.37 -25.73
N ALA A 60 -20.51 4.38 -26.57
CA ALA A 60 -21.82 4.21 -27.20
C ALA A 60 -22.80 3.54 -26.22
N THR A 61 -23.97 4.16 -26.05
CA THR A 61 -25.00 3.77 -25.08
C THR A 61 -26.38 3.71 -25.70
N HIS A 62 -27.15 2.69 -25.33
CA HIS A 62 -28.54 2.47 -25.73
C HIS A 62 -29.46 2.84 -24.56
N CYS A 63 -30.11 4.00 -24.67
CA CYS A 63 -31.04 4.49 -23.65
C CYS A 63 -32.49 4.18 -24.03
N VAL A 64 -33.25 3.55 -23.14
CA VAL A 64 -34.68 3.28 -23.34
C VAL A 64 -35.51 4.35 -22.60
N PRO A 65 -36.23 5.24 -23.29
CA PRO A 65 -37.12 6.20 -22.63
C PRO A 65 -38.24 5.51 -21.83
N PRO A 66 -38.80 6.16 -20.79
CA PRO A 66 -39.93 5.61 -20.05
C PRO A 66 -41.12 5.40 -20.99
N PRO A 67 -41.86 4.27 -20.94
CA PRO A 67 -42.86 3.92 -21.96
C PRO A 67 -43.96 4.97 -22.21
N ILE A 68 -44.30 5.77 -21.19
CA ILE A 68 -45.27 6.87 -21.28
C ILE A 68 -44.84 7.98 -22.27
N ALA A 69 -43.55 8.07 -22.61
CA ALA A 69 -43.06 9.02 -23.60
C ALA A 69 -43.47 8.68 -25.05
N GLY A 70 -43.70 7.39 -25.36
CA GLY A 70 -44.02 6.93 -26.72
C GLY A 70 -42.88 7.11 -27.75
N ILE A 71 -41.63 7.32 -27.30
CA ILE A 71 -40.45 7.53 -28.15
C ILE A 71 -39.65 6.21 -28.24
N PRO A 72 -39.10 5.84 -29.41
CA PRO A 72 -38.19 4.69 -29.53
C PRO A 72 -36.91 4.84 -28.68
N PRO A 73 -36.17 3.75 -28.43
CA PRO A 73 -34.84 3.82 -27.81
C PRO A 73 -33.87 4.75 -28.57
N ILE A 74 -32.92 5.30 -27.81
CA ILE A 74 -31.95 6.30 -28.25
C ILE A 74 -30.56 5.68 -28.18
N ASP A 75 -29.96 5.40 -29.34
CA ASP A 75 -28.53 5.10 -29.44
C ASP A 75 -27.74 6.41 -29.56
N GLY A 76 -26.74 6.61 -28.70
CA GLY A 76 -25.92 7.82 -28.72
C GLY A 76 -24.64 7.71 -27.90
N THR A 77 -23.78 8.74 -28.00
CA THR A 77 -22.53 8.81 -27.23
C THR A 77 -22.77 9.43 -25.86
N THR A 78 -22.44 8.69 -24.81
CA THR A 78 -22.30 9.21 -23.45
C THR A 78 -20.83 9.56 -23.19
N THR A 79 -20.58 10.73 -22.59
CA THR A 79 -19.27 11.13 -22.06
C THR A 79 -19.29 11.03 -20.53
N ALA A 80 -18.29 10.37 -19.94
CA ALA A 80 -18.18 10.26 -18.48
C ALA A 80 -16.73 10.12 -18.01
N GLN A 81 -16.51 10.34 -16.71
CA GLN A 81 -15.22 10.20 -16.05
C GLN A 81 -15.39 9.46 -14.71
N ILE A 82 -14.45 8.58 -14.39
CA ILE A 82 -14.37 7.86 -13.11
C ILE A 82 -13.16 8.39 -12.33
N THR A 83 -13.33 8.72 -11.06
CA THR A 83 -12.24 9.03 -10.12
C THR A 83 -12.33 8.13 -8.89
N VAL A 84 -11.22 8.03 -8.15
CA VAL A 84 -11.11 7.29 -6.88
C VAL A 84 -10.58 8.19 -5.77
N ASP A 85 -10.83 7.82 -4.52
CA ASP A 85 -10.18 8.41 -3.33
C ASP A 85 -8.73 7.90 -3.13
N ASN A 86 -8.46 6.64 -3.50
CA ASN A 86 -7.15 6.00 -3.38
C ASN A 86 -6.75 5.27 -4.68
N ALA A 87 -5.75 5.80 -5.39
CA ALA A 87 -5.21 5.21 -6.62
C ALA A 87 -4.06 4.20 -6.40
N ALA A 88 -3.58 4.05 -5.16
CA ALA A 88 -2.53 3.10 -4.77
C ALA A 88 -2.92 2.31 -3.49
N PRO A 89 -4.06 1.60 -3.51
CA PRO A 89 -4.55 0.87 -2.33
C PRO A 89 -3.70 -0.36 -2.01
N LYS A 90 -3.94 -0.92 -0.82
CA LYS A 90 -3.46 -2.24 -0.41
C LYS A 90 -4.57 -3.28 -0.49
N VAL A 91 -4.22 -4.56 -0.54
CA VAL A 91 -5.21 -5.64 -0.36
C VAL A 91 -5.90 -5.49 1.01
N GLY A 92 -7.23 -5.46 1.02
CA GLY A 92 -8.06 -5.15 2.19
C GLY A 92 -8.47 -3.68 2.31
N ASP A 93 -7.81 -2.72 1.64
CA ASP A 93 -8.31 -1.34 1.59
C ASP A 93 -9.65 -1.30 0.84
N THR A 94 -10.52 -0.37 1.25
CA THR A 94 -11.78 -0.06 0.54
C THR A 94 -11.63 1.26 -0.20
N VAL A 95 -11.90 1.22 -1.50
CA VAL A 95 -11.77 2.36 -2.43
C VAL A 95 -13.17 2.92 -2.72
N THR A 96 -13.32 4.24 -2.58
CA THR A 96 -14.51 4.97 -3.01
C THR A 96 -14.36 5.39 -4.46
N VAL A 97 -15.33 5.01 -5.29
CA VAL A 97 -15.39 5.29 -6.72
C VAL A 97 -16.46 6.35 -6.98
N THR A 98 -16.10 7.41 -7.70
CA THR A 98 -17.03 8.45 -8.19
C THR A 98 -17.15 8.36 -9.70
N TYR A 99 -18.32 8.00 -10.21
CA TYR A 99 -18.65 7.91 -11.63
C TYR A 99 -19.48 9.15 -12.01
N THR A 100 -18.89 10.06 -12.79
CA THR A 100 -19.52 11.31 -13.23
C THR A 100 -19.84 11.27 -14.71
N VAL A 101 -21.13 11.26 -15.05
CA VAL A 101 -21.60 11.41 -16.42
C VAL A 101 -21.66 12.90 -16.74
N THR A 102 -20.77 13.36 -17.62
CA THR A 102 -20.66 14.78 -18.01
C THR A 102 -21.60 15.12 -19.17
N LYS A 103 -21.94 14.14 -20.00
CA LYS A 103 -22.90 14.27 -21.10
C LYS A 103 -23.63 12.93 -21.30
N PRO A 104 -24.88 12.78 -20.82
CA PRO A 104 -25.71 11.62 -21.10
C PRO A 104 -26.09 11.56 -22.59
N ALA A 105 -26.27 10.36 -23.15
CA ALA A 105 -26.87 10.19 -24.48
C ALA A 105 -28.39 10.48 -24.51
N ALA A 106 -29.08 10.27 -23.38
CA ALA A 106 -30.50 10.60 -23.22
C ALA A 106 -30.74 12.12 -23.09
N SER A 107 -31.96 12.55 -23.37
CA SER A 107 -32.46 13.91 -23.18
C SER A 107 -33.92 13.88 -22.70
N ASN A 108 -34.45 14.99 -22.20
CA ASN A 108 -35.85 15.08 -21.78
C ASN A 108 -36.78 14.71 -22.96
N PRO A 109 -37.60 13.65 -22.86
CA PRO A 109 -38.42 13.19 -24.00
C PRO A 109 -39.61 14.12 -24.29
N VAL A 110 -40.05 14.95 -23.33
CA VAL A 110 -41.27 15.77 -23.44
C VAL A 110 -40.96 17.25 -23.64
N ASP A 111 -41.94 17.97 -24.19
CA ASP A 111 -41.89 19.43 -24.44
C ASP A 111 -42.06 20.26 -23.15
N LEU A 112 -42.49 19.63 -22.06
CA LEU A 112 -42.57 20.23 -20.73
C LEU A 112 -41.21 20.20 -20.03
N ALA A 113 -40.84 21.29 -19.35
CA ALA A 113 -39.64 21.32 -18.52
C ALA A 113 -39.82 20.47 -17.25
N LEU A 114 -38.81 19.66 -16.92
CA LEU A 114 -38.76 18.88 -15.69
C LEU A 114 -38.25 19.73 -14.52
N PRO A 115 -38.87 19.66 -13.32
CA PRO A 115 -38.40 20.41 -12.15
C PRO A 115 -36.97 20.07 -11.71
N ALA A 116 -36.43 20.93 -10.85
CA ALA A 116 -35.25 20.61 -10.05
C ALA A 116 -35.53 19.47 -9.05
N ASP A 117 -34.47 18.80 -8.63
CA ASP A 117 -34.45 17.85 -7.50
C ASP A 117 -35.42 16.66 -7.64
N ILE A 118 -35.56 16.14 -8.87
CA ILE A 118 -36.36 14.94 -9.21
C ILE A 118 -35.52 13.74 -9.64
N MET A 119 -34.30 13.95 -10.15
CA MET A 119 -33.43 12.91 -10.72
C MET A 119 -32.58 12.25 -9.65
N THR A 120 -32.60 10.92 -9.57
CA THR A 120 -31.73 10.11 -8.71
C THR A 120 -30.93 9.13 -9.59
N PRO A 121 -29.71 9.45 -10.01
CA PRO A 121 -28.97 8.59 -10.93
C PRO A 121 -28.40 7.36 -10.19
N SER A 122 -28.36 6.23 -10.87
CA SER A 122 -27.66 5.02 -10.40
C SER A 122 -26.96 4.31 -11.55
N GLY A 123 -26.00 3.43 -11.26
CA GLY A 123 -25.27 2.74 -12.31
C GLY A 123 -24.20 1.78 -11.81
N LYS A 124 -23.33 1.35 -12.73
CA LYS A 124 -22.23 0.42 -12.49
C LYS A 124 -20.90 0.96 -12.99
N VAL A 125 -19.83 0.61 -12.29
CA VAL A 125 -18.45 0.67 -12.79
C VAL A 125 -17.93 -0.75 -12.94
N ALA A 126 -17.44 -1.10 -14.12
CA ALA A 126 -16.81 -2.39 -14.38
C ALA A 126 -15.35 -2.38 -13.91
N LEU A 127 -14.94 -3.41 -13.17
CA LEU A 127 -13.56 -3.64 -12.75
C LEU A 127 -12.92 -4.72 -13.64
N GLY A 128 -11.65 -4.54 -13.97
CA GLY A 128 -10.85 -5.49 -14.74
C GLY A 128 -9.38 -5.50 -14.31
N GLY A 129 -8.58 -6.39 -14.92
CA GLY A 129 -7.19 -6.61 -14.53
C GLY A 129 -7.07 -7.60 -13.37
N ALA A 130 -6.29 -7.26 -12.34
CA ALA A 130 -6.03 -8.12 -11.18
C ALA A 130 -7.27 -8.46 -10.35
N GLN A 131 -8.31 -7.61 -10.41
CA GLN A 131 -9.60 -7.83 -9.76
C GLN A 131 -10.71 -7.49 -10.76
N ALA A 132 -11.41 -8.52 -11.26
CA ALA A 132 -12.57 -8.35 -12.12
C ALA A 132 -13.87 -8.27 -11.30
N GLY A 133 -14.85 -7.47 -11.74
CA GLY A 133 -16.12 -7.33 -11.02
C GLY A 133 -16.96 -6.13 -11.47
N SER A 134 -17.93 -5.76 -10.63
CA SER A 134 -18.80 -4.60 -10.85
C SER A 134 -19.06 -3.88 -9.52
N VAL A 135 -18.87 -2.56 -9.50
CA VAL A 135 -19.22 -1.68 -8.37
C VAL A 135 -20.54 -1.01 -8.68
N THR A 136 -21.55 -1.17 -7.82
CA THR A 136 -22.79 -0.38 -7.91
C THR A 136 -22.55 1.02 -7.36
N VAL A 137 -23.00 2.04 -8.09
CA VAL A 137 -22.90 3.45 -7.68
C VAL A 137 -24.29 4.11 -7.69
N THR A 138 -24.50 5.06 -6.79
CA THR A 138 -25.73 5.84 -6.67
C THR A 138 -25.41 7.31 -6.40
N GLY A 139 -26.15 8.23 -7.02
CA GLY A 139 -26.08 9.67 -6.77
C GLY A 139 -27.26 10.20 -5.95
N PRO A 140 -27.16 11.43 -5.43
CA PRO A 140 -28.25 12.07 -4.69
C PRO A 140 -29.45 12.40 -5.59
N LYS A 141 -30.65 12.55 -5.01
CA LYS A 141 -31.82 13.10 -5.70
C LYS A 141 -31.63 14.60 -5.94
N LYS A 142 -30.88 14.97 -6.98
CA LYS A 142 -30.40 16.36 -7.19
C LYS A 142 -30.13 16.68 -8.66
N ASN A 143 -30.84 17.68 -9.20
CA ASN A 143 -30.62 18.22 -10.54
C ASN A 143 -31.11 19.68 -10.63
N PRO A 144 -30.51 20.54 -11.48
CA PRO A 144 -31.18 21.76 -11.95
C PRO A 144 -32.40 21.41 -12.83
N PRO A 145 -33.37 22.33 -13.03
CA PRO A 145 -34.49 22.10 -13.93
C PRO A 145 -34.02 21.75 -15.36
N VAL A 146 -34.68 20.78 -15.99
CA VAL A 146 -34.31 20.30 -17.33
C VAL A 146 -35.29 20.87 -18.35
N PRO A 147 -34.87 21.67 -19.34
CA PRO A 147 -35.78 22.24 -20.35
C PRO A 147 -36.55 21.16 -21.13
N GLY A 148 -37.72 21.54 -21.68
CA GLY A 148 -38.44 20.71 -22.65
C GLY A 148 -37.54 20.36 -23.84
N LYS A 149 -37.47 19.08 -24.22
CA LYS A 149 -36.52 18.51 -25.20
C LYS A 149 -35.02 18.79 -24.92
N GLY A 150 -34.68 19.30 -23.72
CA GLY A 150 -33.32 19.64 -23.34
C GLY A 150 -32.47 18.42 -22.97
N ALA A 151 -31.16 18.54 -23.15
CA ALA A 151 -30.20 17.56 -22.64
C ALA A 151 -30.27 17.46 -21.11
N PHE A 152 -30.10 16.25 -20.56
CA PHE A 152 -29.96 16.07 -19.12
C PHE A 152 -28.67 16.74 -18.60
N PRO A 153 -28.69 17.37 -17.42
CA PRO A 153 -27.52 17.99 -16.82
C PRO A 153 -26.48 16.92 -16.41
N PRO A 154 -25.19 17.31 -16.24
CA PRO A 154 -24.18 16.44 -15.66
C PRO A 154 -24.58 15.92 -14.28
N PHE A 155 -24.22 14.68 -13.96
CA PHE A 155 -24.49 14.09 -12.65
C PHE A 155 -23.38 13.12 -12.20
N SER A 156 -23.24 12.97 -10.88
CA SER A 156 -22.23 12.11 -10.25
C SER A 156 -22.88 11.07 -9.34
N MET A 157 -22.31 9.87 -9.33
CA MET A 157 -22.74 8.72 -8.54
C MET A 157 -21.53 8.17 -7.77
N THR A 158 -21.74 7.73 -6.54
CA THR A 158 -20.68 7.18 -5.67
C THR A 158 -20.98 5.74 -5.25
N GLY A 159 -19.93 4.93 -5.10
CA GLY A 159 -19.99 3.58 -4.56
C GLY A 159 -18.62 3.14 -4.04
N THR A 160 -18.52 1.95 -3.45
CA THR A 160 -17.27 1.46 -2.83
C THR A 160 -17.01 0.00 -3.19
N PHE A 161 -15.72 -0.38 -3.24
CA PHE A 161 -15.31 -1.79 -3.30
C PHE A 161 -14.06 -2.05 -2.47
N THR A 162 -13.94 -3.26 -1.94
CA THR A 162 -12.73 -3.71 -1.22
C THR A 162 -11.77 -4.37 -2.21
N VAL A 163 -10.48 -4.06 -2.08
CA VAL A 163 -9.42 -4.65 -2.90
C VAL A 163 -9.08 -6.04 -2.39
N THR A 164 -9.13 -7.06 -3.26
CA THR A 164 -8.95 -8.48 -2.89
C THR A 164 -7.75 -9.15 -3.54
N ALA A 165 -7.04 -8.47 -4.44
CA ALA A 165 -5.85 -8.99 -5.12
C ALA A 165 -4.87 -7.85 -5.45
N PRO A 166 -3.55 -8.08 -5.36
CA PRO A 166 -2.54 -7.11 -5.76
C PRO A 166 -2.38 -7.05 -7.29
N GLY A 167 -2.03 -5.89 -7.83
CA GLY A 167 -1.82 -5.65 -9.25
C GLY A 167 -2.63 -4.48 -9.82
N SER A 168 -2.61 -4.31 -11.14
CA SER A 168 -3.34 -3.25 -11.83
C SER A 168 -4.84 -3.55 -11.88
N ILE A 169 -5.69 -2.62 -11.45
CA ILE A 169 -7.15 -2.72 -11.53
C ILE A 169 -7.68 -1.57 -12.40
N THR A 170 -8.33 -1.90 -13.51
CA THR A 170 -8.89 -0.93 -14.47
C THR A 170 -10.36 -0.66 -14.16
N LEU A 171 -10.77 0.62 -14.19
CA LEU A 171 -12.15 1.04 -13.96
C LEU A 171 -12.75 1.60 -15.26
N SER A 172 -13.81 0.96 -15.76
CA SER A 172 -14.56 1.37 -16.96
C SER A 172 -16.00 1.77 -16.64
N PRO A 173 -16.58 2.78 -17.31
CA PRO A 173 -18.02 3.06 -17.25
C PRO A 173 -18.85 1.83 -17.60
N GLY A 174 -19.91 1.59 -16.81
CA GLY A 174 -20.94 0.58 -17.08
C GLY A 174 -22.32 1.20 -17.24
N ASP A 175 -23.33 0.34 -17.34
CA ASP A 175 -24.74 0.73 -17.43
C ASP A 175 -25.11 1.76 -16.35
N TYR A 176 -25.96 2.72 -16.72
CA TYR A 176 -26.54 3.68 -15.78
C TYR A 176 -28.04 3.84 -16.00
N ASN A 177 -28.74 4.43 -15.05
CA ASN A 177 -30.16 4.71 -15.09
C ASN A 177 -30.41 6.14 -14.60
N ILE A 178 -31.21 6.89 -15.35
CA ILE A 178 -31.76 8.17 -14.91
C ILE A 178 -33.18 7.88 -14.38
N HIS A 179 -33.27 7.63 -13.07
CA HIS A 179 -34.54 7.54 -12.37
C HIS A 179 -35.07 8.95 -12.08
N THR A 180 -36.36 9.19 -12.32
CA THR A 180 -37.03 10.48 -12.08
C THR A 180 -38.31 10.29 -11.27
N SER A 181 -38.41 11.07 -10.19
CA SER A 181 -39.40 10.91 -9.13
C SER A 181 -40.11 12.25 -8.88
N TYR A 182 -41.28 12.44 -9.50
CA TYR A 182 -42.05 13.70 -9.43
C TYR A 182 -43.58 13.48 -9.31
N ILE A 183 -44.28 13.24 -10.42
CA ILE A 183 -45.73 12.89 -10.46
C ILE A 183 -45.92 11.37 -10.46
N MET A 184 -44.91 10.66 -10.94
CA MET A 184 -44.80 9.21 -11.05
C MET A 184 -43.31 8.87 -11.07
N GLU A 185 -43.00 7.60 -10.84
CA GLU A 185 -41.63 7.07 -10.85
C GLU A 185 -41.31 6.55 -12.26
N LEU A 186 -40.25 7.08 -12.89
CA LEU A 186 -39.90 6.80 -14.28
C LEU A 186 -38.40 6.58 -14.44
N ASP A 187 -38.02 5.43 -14.96
CA ASP A 187 -36.64 5.03 -15.25
C ASP A 187 -36.28 5.21 -16.73
N THR A 188 -35.08 5.74 -16.98
CA THR A 188 -34.45 5.77 -18.29
C THR A 188 -33.12 4.98 -18.22
N PRO A 189 -33.17 3.63 -18.33
CA PRO A 189 -31.97 2.81 -18.33
C PRO A 189 -31.17 3.01 -19.63
N CYS A 190 -29.87 3.20 -19.47
CA CYS A 190 -28.88 3.37 -20.53
C CYS A 190 -27.80 2.29 -20.41
N THR A 191 -27.82 1.30 -21.31
CA THR A 191 -26.83 0.20 -21.33
C THR A 191 -25.65 0.54 -22.24
N VAL A 192 -24.48 -0.02 -21.95
CA VAL A 192 -23.29 0.11 -22.81
C VAL A 192 -23.44 -0.82 -24.03
N ILE A 193 -23.35 -0.28 -25.24
CA ILE A 193 -23.58 -1.06 -26.48
C ILE A 193 -22.45 -2.07 -26.74
N ASN A 194 -21.21 -1.69 -26.45
CA ASN A 194 -20.03 -2.55 -26.56
C ASN A 194 -19.30 -2.61 -25.21
N PRO A 195 -19.71 -3.48 -24.28
CA PRO A 195 -19.06 -3.59 -22.97
C PRO A 195 -17.76 -4.42 -23.05
N PRO A 196 -16.72 -4.09 -22.26
CA PRO A 196 -16.62 -2.92 -21.38
C PRO A 196 -16.38 -1.62 -22.16
N ALA A 197 -16.85 -0.49 -21.63
CA ALA A 197 -16.49 0.83 -22.14
C ALA A 197 -14.97 1.09 -21.98
N PRO A 198 -14.38 2.09 -22.67
CA PRO A 198 -12.98 2.46 -22.49
C PRO A 198 -12.63 2.73 -21.03
N VAL A 199 -11.42 2.32 -20.63
CA VAL A 199 -10.92 2.50 -19.26
C VAL A 199 -10.78 3.99 -18.97
N SER A 200 -11.39 4.45 -17.86
CA SER A 200 -11.39 5.86 -17.45
C SER A 200 -10.41 6.13 -16.31
N GLU A 201 -10.08 5.14 -15.49
CA GLU A 201 -9.13 5.22 -14.37
C GLU A 201 -8.41 3.86 -14.21
N THR A 202 -7.17 3.85 -13.72
CA THR A 202 -6.43 2.61 -13.44
C THR A 202 -5.60 2.74 -12.19
N ILE A 203 -6.00 2.02 -11.16
CA ILE A 203 -5.34 2.01 -9.85
C ILE A 203 -4.35 0.84 -9.76
N THR A 204 -3.33 0.96 -8.90
CA THR A 204 -2.35 -0.11 -8.65
C THR A 204 -2.49 -0.61 -7.22
N ALA A 205 -3.12 -1.77 -7.04
CA ALA A 205 -3.17 -2.45 -5.77
C ALA A 205 -1.80 -3.03 -5.39
N THR A 206 -1.34 -2.72 -4.19
CA THR A 206 -0.16 -3.33 -3.56
C THR A 206 -0.60 -4.45 -2.62
N ASP A 207 0.27 -5.45 -2.40
CA ASP A 207 -0.07 -6.56 -1.51
C ASP A 207 -0.08 -6.12 -0.04
N GLN A 208 -0.92 -6.75 0.77
CA GLN A 208 -0.92 -6.62 2.21
C GLN A 208 -0.76 -8.00 2.84
N PRO A 209 0.49 -8.44 3.10
CA PRO A 209 0.73 -9.64 3.89
C PRO A 209 -0.04 -9.54 5.20
N GLY A 210 -0.91 -10.53 5.45
CA GLY A 210 -1.45 -10.74 6.79
C GLY A 210 -0.30 -10.96 7.77
N ALA A 211 -0.50 -10.58 9.04
CA ALA A 211 0.53 -10.71 10.06
C ALA A 211 1.08 -12.15 10.10
N ASN A 212 2.37 -12.32 9.77
CA ASN A 212 2.98 -13.64 9.72
C ASN A 212 3.24 -14.12 11.15
N GLU A 213 2.30 -14.89 11.70
CA GLU A 213 2.34 -15.37 13.08
C GLU A 213 3.36 -16.49 13.34
N ARG A 214 4.12 -16.94 12.33
CA ARG A 214 5.11 -18.01 12.47
C ARG A 214 6.20 -17.65 13.46
N SER A 215 6.52 -18.58 14.36
CA SER A 215 7.53 -18.38 15.39
C SER A 215 8.53 -19.55 15.44
N ILE A 216 9.73 -19.27 15.93
CA ILE A 216 10.74 -20.26 16.30
C ILE A 216 11.32 -19.94 17.67
N GLN A 217 11.74 -20.99 18.37
CA GLN A 217 12.45 -20.94 19.64
C GLN A 217 13.64 -21.90 19.60
N LEU A 218 14.75 -21.48 20.19
CA LEU A 218 15.96 -22.27 20.34
C LEU A 218 16.04 -22.86 21.74
N ALA A 219 16.51 -24.10 21.88
CA ALA A 219 16.77 -24.70 23.19
C ALA A 219 17.98 -24.08 23.91
N THR A 220 18.95 -23.55 23.16
CA THR A 220 20.07 -22.75 23.67
C THR A 220 20.29 -21.52 22.78
N ALA A 221 20.75 -20.42 23.38
CA ALA A 221 21.09 -19.17 22.66
C ALA A 221 22.59 -19.08 22.29
N SER A 222 23.37 -20.13 22.56
CA SER A 222 24.79 -20.22 22.25
C SER A 222 25.30 -21.66 22.24
N GLY A 223 26.49 -21.84 21.70
CA GLY A 223 27.25 -23.10 21.63
C GLY A 223 28.62 -22.88 21.00
N ASN A 224 29.47 -23.90 21.04
CA ASN A 224 30.77 -23.93 20.36
C ASN A 224 30.57 -24.29 18.87
N PRO A 225 31.59 -24.11 18.01
CA PRO A 225 31.49 -24.50 16.60
C PRO A 225 31.30 -26.02 16.48
N GLY A 226 30.24 -26.43 15.78
CA GLY A 226 29.83 -27.83 15.64
C GLY A 226 28.83 -28.32 16.69
N ASP A 227 28.50 -27.50 17.70
CA ASP A 227 27.41 -27.85 18.64
C ASP A 227 26.06 -27.87 17.91
N HIS A 228 25.19 -28.79 18.34
CA HIS A 228 23.83 -28.92 17.83
C HIS A 228 22.84 -28.14 18.70
N VAL A 229 22.10 -27.21 18.09
CA VAL A 229 20.97 -26.52 18.72
C VAL A 229 19.65 -27.08 18.22
N THR A 230 18.73 -27.37 19.16
CA THR A 230 17.36 -27.75 18.85
C THR A 230 16.53 -26.51 18.55
N VAL A 231 15.85 -26.52 17.40
CA VAL A 231 15.00 -25.43 16.89
C VAL A 231 13.58 -25.94 16.78
N SER A 232 12.68 -25.43 17.61
CA SER A 232 11.24 -25.72 17.54
C SER A 232 10.50 -24.55 16.90
N GLY A 233 9.51 -24.83 16.06
CA GLY A 233 8.72 -23.80 15.39
C GLY A 233 7.22 -24.11 15.38
N ALA A 234 6.41 -23.07 15.18
CA ALA A 234 4.95 -23.14 15.24
C ALA A 234 4.25 -22.23 14.22
N LYS A 235 2.99 -22.55 13.91
CA LYS A 235 2.11 -21.85 12.95
C LYS A 235 2.61 -21.83 11.49
N PHE A 236 3.48 -22.76 11.11
CA PHE A 236 3.84 -23.00 9.70
C PHE A 236 2.70 -23.71 8.97
N THR A 237 2.73 -23.73 7.64
CA THR A 237 1.80 -24.52 6.82
C THR A 237 1.89 -26.01 7.22
N PRO A 238 0.79 -26.69 7.61
CA PRO A 238 0.82 -28.10 7.97
C PRO A 238 1.43 -28.98 6.87
N LEU A 239 2.27 -29.94 7.26
CA LEU A 239 2.98 -30.86 6.35
C LEU A 239 3.91 -30.19 5.31
N ALA A 240 4.20 -28.89 5.42
CA ALA A 240 5.17 -28.22 4.55
C ALA A 240 6.61 -28.66 4.86
N ASP A 241 7.47 -28.63 3.83
CA ASP A 241 8.90 -28.83 3.99
C ASP A 241 9.56 -27.53 4.45
N ILE A 242 10.23 -27.58 5.60
CA ILE A 242 10.83 -26.44 6.30
C ILE A 242 12.35 -26.52 6.17
N THR A 243 12.98 -25.42 5.79
CA THR A 243 14.43 -25.23 5.93
C THR A 243 14.72 -24.41 7.19
N VAL A 244 15.74 -24.79 7.95
CA VAL A 244 16.30 -24.03 9.07
C VAL A 244 17.75 -23.67 8.73
N VAL A 245 18.17 -22.42 8.94
CA VAL A 245 19.53 -21.95 8.62
C VAL A 245 20.09 -20.97 9.64
N GLY A 246 21.43 -20.95 9.76
CA GLY A 246 22.16 -19.87 10.41
C GLY A 246 22.18 -18.58 9.58
N ARG A 247 22.33 -17.44 10.26
CA ARG A 247 22.37 -16.10 9.68
C ARG A 247 23.50 -15.26 10.28
N SER A 248 24.31 -14.66 9.41
CA SER A 248 25.24 -13.58 9.74
C SER A 248 24.61 -12.25 9.32
N GLY A 249 23.85 -11.64 10.23
CA GLY A 249 22.99 -10.50 9.92
C GLY A 249 22.01 -10.81 8.78
N ALA A 250 22.26 -10.23 7.60
CA ALA A 250 21.46 -10.45 6.39
C ALA A 250 21.67 -11.83 5.75
N ALA A 251 22.92 -12.31 5.73
CA ALA A 251 23.36 -13.44 4.90
C ALA A 251 23.10 -14.79 5.58
N GLU A 252 22.71 -15.80 4.80
CA GLU A 252 22.74 -17.20 5.27
C GLU A 252 24.19 -17.66 5.42
N THR A 253 24.47 -18.38 6.50
CA THR A 253 25.74 -19.11 6.68
C THR A 253 25.64 -20.50 6.04
N ALA A 254 26.71 -21.28 6.11
CA ALA A 254 26.68 -22.67 5.65
C ALA A 254 25.83 -23.61 6.54
N ASP A 255 25.41 -23.14 7.71
CA ASP A 255 24.66 -23.94 8.70
C ASP A 255 23.22 -24.13 8.22
N ARG A 256 22.85 -25.38 7.88
CA ARG A 256 21.53 -25.72 7.33
C ARG A 256 21.02 -27.06 7.84
N ALA A 257 19.73 -27.12 8.12
CA ALA A 257 18.95 -28.32 8.34
C ALA A 257 17.61 -28.24 7.58
N SER A 258 16.97 -29.38 7.35
CA SER A 258 15.62 -29.45 6.78
C SER A 258 14.76 -30.46 7.56
N VAL A 259 13.48 -30.15 7.73
CA VAL A 259 12.50 -30.95 8.47
C VAL A 259 11.13 -30.78 7.82
N LYS A 260 10.18 -31.67 8.09
CA LYS A 260 8.78 -31.50 7.68
C LYS A 260 7.95 -31.03 8.86
N ALA A 261 7.07 -30.05 8.63
CA ALA A 261 6.09 -29.65 9.63
C ALA A 261 5.09 -30.80 9.91
N ASP A 262 4.55 -30.84 11.11
CA ASP A 262 3.49 -31.77 11.49
C ASP A 262 2.11 -31.33 10.95
N ALA A 263 1.07 -32.09 11.28
CA ALA A 263 -0.31 -31.82 10.85
C ALA A 263 -0.95 -30.57 11.51
N THR A 264 -0.27 -29.93 12.46
CA THR A 264 -0.70 -28.70 13.14
C THR A 264 0.14 -27.48 12.76
N GLY A 265 1.18 -27.65 11.93
CA GLY A 265 2.10 -26.57 11.60
C GLY A 265 3.23 -26.35 12.63
N GLY A 266 3.44 -27.32 13.53
CA GLY A 266 4.61 -27.39 14.39
C GLY A 266 5.80 -28.06 13.69
N PHE A 267 7.01 -27.85 14.19
CA PHE A 267 8.16 -28.69 13.87
C PHE A 267 9.19 -28.70 15.01
N THR A 268 10.13 -29.64 14.98
CA THR A 268 11.38 -29.56 15.74
C THR A 268 12.53 -30.13 14.91
N ALA A 269 13.60 -29.34 14.76
CA ALA A 269 14.81 -29.66 14.00
C ALA A 269 16.03 -29.61 14.91
N SER A 270 17.14 -30.22 14.46
CA SER A 270 18.47 -30.02 15.04
C SER A 270 19.37 -29.38 13.99
N LEU A 271 19.99 -28.25 14.34
CA LEU A 271 20.93 -27.52 13.49
C LEU A 271 22.33 -27.60 14.11
N ALA A 272 23.31 -28.12 13.37
CA ALA A 272 24.72 -27.98 13.72
C ALA A 272 25.19 -26.58 13.32
N VAL A 273 25.78 -25.83 14.25
CA VAL A 273 26.24 -24.44 13.99
C VAL A 273 27.75 -24.39 13.97
N ASN A 274 28.33 -24.32 12.78
CA ASN A 274 29.76 -24.39 12.51
C ASN A 274 30.34 -23.02 12.16
N ASP A 275 29.56 -22.15 11.52
CA ASP A 275 30.03 -20.83 11.11
C ASP A 275 30.08 -19.87 12.31
N LYS A 276 31.29 -19.44 12.67
CA LYS A 276 31.54 -18.49 13.77
C LYS A 276 30.90 -17.11 13.53
N ALA A 277 30.45 -16.81 12.32
CA ALA A 277 29.70 -15.61 11.98
C ALA A 277 28.17 -15.77 12.16
N THR A 278 27.66 -16.95 12.55
CA THR A 278 26.25 -17.16 12.88
C THR A 278 25.87 -16.35 14.13
N THR A 279 25.00 -15.37 13.92
CA THR A 279 24.45 -14.43 14.93
C THR A 279 22.98 -14.68 15.27
N GLY A 280 22.31 -15.53 14.48
CA GLY A 280 20.92 -15.91 14.65
C GLY A 280 20.55 -17.04 13.71
N ILE A 281 19.37 -17.61 13.92
CA ILE A 281 18.84 -18.74 13.18
C ILE A 281 17.44 -18.37 12.70
N VAL A 282 17.11 -18.71 11.46
CA VAL A 282 15.76 -18.56 10.87
C VAL A 282 15.24 -19.90 10.39
N ALA A 283 13.92 -20.03 10.28
CA ALA A 283 13.26 -21.16 9.61
C ALA A 283 12.24 -20.65 8.59
N TYR A 284 12.05 -21.36 7.49
CA TYR A 284 11.14 -20.95 6.42
C TYR A 284 10.61 -22.12 5.58
N GLU A 285 9.44 -21.97 4.96
CA GLU A 285 8.84 -22.99 4.08
C GLU A 285 9.50 -23.00 2.70
N GLY A 286 9.90 -24.17 2.21
CA GLY A 286 10.56 -24.36 0.92
C GLY A 286 12.08 -24.13 0.97
N SER A 287 12.67 -23.79 -0.19
CA SER A 287 14.12 -23.77 -0.41
C SER A 287 14.80 -22.42 -0.17
N ALA A 288 14.07 -21.30 -0.31
CA ALA A 288 14.56 -19.93 -0.09
C ALA A 288 13.64 -19.13 0.86
N TRP A 289 14.25 -18.24 1.67
CA TRP A 289 13.55 -17.35 2.61
C TRP A 289 12.62 -16.34 1.91
N SER A 290 11.39 -16.19 2.42
CA SER A 290 10.51 -15.05 2.15
C SER A 290 9.90 -14.51 3.45
N ALA A 291 9.42 -13.26 3.43
CA ALA A 291 8.81 -12.60 4.58
C ALA A 291 7.57 -13.34 5.11
N ASP A 292 6.81 -13.93 4.21
CA ASP A 292 5.45 -14.44 4.39
C ASP A 292 5.43 -15.95 4.74
N LYS A 293 6.61 -16.57 4.72
CA LYS A 293 6.84 -18.01 4.94
C LYS A 293 7.94 -18.31 5.96
N GLY A 294 8.62 -17.28 6.44
CA GLY A 294 9.72 -17.37 7.39
C GLY A 294 9.32 -17.12 8.85
N ALA A 295 10.23 -17.42 9.77
CA ALA A 295 10.20 -17.01 11.17
C ALA A 295 11.61 -16.72 11.69
N GLY A 296 11.71 -15.84 12.69
CA GLY A 296 12.96 -15.40 13.29
C GLY A 296 13.52 -14.12 12.67
N PRO A 297 14.80 -13.79 12.92
CA PRO A 297 15.77 -14.65 13.58
C PRO A 297 15.50 -14.84 15.07
N ALA A 298 15.72 -16.06 15.55
CA ALA A 298 16.03 -16.27 16.96
C ALA A 298 17.55 -16.12 17.12
N ALA A 299 18.00 -15.26 18.02
CA ALA A 299 19.42 -14.94 18.15
C ALA A 299 20.24 -16.12 18.71
N TYR A 300 21.45 -16.29 18.19
CA TYR A 300 22.37 -17.37 18.57
C TYR A 300 23.81 -16.86 18.54
N THR A 301 24.62 -17.19 19.55
CA THR A 301 26.02 -16.76 19.64
C THR A 301 26.95 -17.96 19.57
N VAL A 302 27.75 -18.07 18.51
CA VAL A 302 28.85 -19.05 18.48
C VAL A 302 29.98 -18.57 19.39
N ILE A 303 30.38 -19.41 20.33
CA ILE A 303 31.49 -19.18 21.25
C ILE A 303 32.78 -19.38 20.47
N ASP A 304 33.59 -18.34 20.31
CA ASP A 304 34.89 -18.49 19.65
C ASP A 304 35.91 -19.20 20.55
N ASP A 305 36.05 -20.50 20.32
CA ASP A 305 36.98 -21.44 20.95
C ASP A 305 38.45 -21.34 20.46
N THR A 306 38.75 -20.48 19.47
CA THR A 306 40.06 -20.46 18.78
C THR A 306 41.24 -20.38 19.79
N PRO A 307 42.16 -21.38 19.79
CA PRO A 307 43.31 -21.40 20.69
C PRO A 307 44.24 -20.20 20.51
N LEU A 308 44.77 -19.71 21.62
CA LEU A 308 45.69 -18.56 21.63
C LEU A 308 47.16 -19.00 21.48
N PRO A 309 48.00 -18.19 20.81
CA PRO A 309 49.45 -18.29 20.94
C PRO A 309 49.91 -18.03 22.38
N GLY A 310 51.10 -18.54 22.74
CA GLY A 310 51.74 -18.22 24.01
C GLY A 310 51.89 -16.71 24.24
N ASN A 311 51.85 -16.30 25.51
CA ASN A 311 51.94 -14.89 25.94
C ASN A 311 50.86 -13.94 25.38
N SER A 312 49.75 -14.47 24.84
CA SER A 312 48.60 -13.69 24.34
C SER A 312 47.43 -13.70 25.33
N GLN A 313 46.55 -12.69 25.24
CA GLN A 313 45.28 -12.62 25.99
C GLN A 313 44.11 -12.38 25.02
N LYS A 314 42.94 -12.95 25.31
CA LYS A 314 41.72 -12.77 24.53
C LYS A 314 40.79 -11.79 25.22
N LEU A 315 40.48 -10.66 24.56
CA LEU A 315 39.53 -9.68 25.05
C LEU A 315 38.17 -9.95 24.41
N ASN A 316 37.34 -10.74 25.08
CA ASN A 316 35.98 -11.03 24.63
C ASN A 316 35.01 -9.92 25.07
N SER A 317 34.08 -9.57 24.18
CA SER A 317 32.90 -8.75 24.48
C SER A 317 31.71 -9.36 23.76
N SER A 318 30.51 -9.27 24.35
CA SER A 318 29.27 -9.79 23.77
C SER A 318 28.18 -8.73 23.78
N VAL A 319 27.29 -8.81 22.78
CA VAL A 319 26.08 -7.99 22.70
C VAL A 319 24.90 -8.93 22.90
N ALA A 320 24.09 -8.69 23.93
CA ALA A 320 22.86 -9.43 24.14
C ALA A 320 21.83 -9.05 23.07
N ALA A 321 21.14 -10.04 22.52
CA ALA A 321 20.04 -9.81 21.59
C ALA A 321 18.86 -9.16 22.32
N GLY A 322 18.17 -8.24 21.63
CA GLY A 322 16.93 -7.65 22.12
C GLY A 322 15.70 -8.34 21.55
N THR A 323 14.54 -7.72 21.77
CA THR A 323 13.23 -8.23 21.35
C THR A 323 12.53 -7.23 20.43
N LEU A 324 11.45 -7.70 19.78
CA LEU A 324 10.41 -6.80 19.29
C LEU A 324 9.48 -6.47 20.47
N SER A 325 9.15 -5.20 20.66
CA SER A 325 8.33 -4.73 21.78
C SER A 325 7.57 -3.44 21.46
N MET A 326 6.45 -3.22 22.16
CA MET A 326 5.61 -2.03 22.07
C MET A 326 5.32 -1.49 23.47
N SER A 327 5.26 -0.17 23.60
CA SER A 327 4.66 0.53 24.75
C SER A 327 3.76 1.67 24.29
N GLN A 328 2.74 2.03 25.07
CA GLN A 328 1.80 3.09 24.75
C GLN A 328 1.80 4.17 25.83
N ALA A 329 1.62 5.44 25.44
CA ALA A 329 1.66 6.60 26.35
C ALA A 329 0.42 6.79 27.25
N GLY A 330 -0.59 5.91 27.15
CA GLY A 330 -1.82 5.94 27.94
C GLY A 330 -2.92 5.09 27.31
N ASP A 331 -3.98 4.80 28.07
CA ASP A 331 -5.08 3.91 27.66
C ASP A 331 -6.25 4.63 26.96
N THR A 332 -6.56 5.86 27.38
CA THR A 332 -7.83 6.53 27.07
C THR A 332 -7.64 7.62 26.01
N VAL A 333 -8.23 7.44 24.83
CA VAL A 333 -8.37 8.48 23.81
C VAL A 333 -9.61 9.33 24.12
N ALA A 334 -9.43 10.63 24.28
CA ALA A 334 -10.54 11.58 24.35
C ALA A 334 -10.98 11.94 22.92
N MET A 335 -12.29 11.98 22.67
CA MET A 335 -12.86 12.32 21.37
C MET A 335 -13.87 13.46 21.50
N SER A 336 -14.02 14.27 20.44
CA SER A 336 -14.91 15.43 20.43
C SER A 336 -16.39 15.02 20.54
N ALA A 337 -17.19 15.85 21.19
CA ALA A 337 -18.65 15.71 21.18
C ALA A 337 -19.21 15.86 19.75
N VAL A 338 -20.39 15.30 19.54
CA VAL A 338 -21.19 15.44 18.31
C VAL A 338 -22.61 15.79 18.73
N ASP A 339 -23.20 16.79 18.07
CA ASP A 339 -24.53 17.29 18.42
C ASP A 339 -25.65 16.31 18.04
N PHE A 340 -26.69 16.29 18.87
CA PHE A 340 -27.86 15.45 18.64
C PHE A 340 -28.62 15.88 17.38
N GLY A 341 -29.11 14.90 16.62
CA GLY A 341 -29.92 15.12 15.42
C GLY A 341 -29.12 15.41 14.13
N THR A 342 -27.90 15.96 14.21
CA THR A 342 -27.02 16.09 13.04
C THR A 342 -26.18 14.83 12.80
N GLY A 343 -25.65 14.23 13.86
CA GLY A 343 -24.55 13.28 13.74
C GLY A 343 -23.27 13.96 13.22
N GLY A 344 -22.27 13.17 12.84
CA GLY A 344 -21.01 13.65 12.28
C GLY A 344 -19.76 13.00 12.88
N ALA A 345 -18.61 13.60 12.63
CA ALA A 345 -17.32 13.08 13.07
C ALA A 345 -17.00 13.47 14.52
N SER A 346 -17.02 12.49 15.42
CA SER A 346 -16.31 12.59 16.71
C SER A 346 -14.83 12.31 16.46
N THR A 347 -13.93 13.24 16.80
CA THR A 347 -12.51 13.16 16.42
C THR A 347 -11.56 13.22 17.62
N GLY A 348 -10.40 12.58 17.51
CA GLY A 348 -9.40 12.54 18.58
C GLY A 348 -8.01 12.13 18.10
N ASP A 349 -7.07 12.06 19.05
CA ASP A 349 -5.68 11.62 18.83
C ASP A 349 -5.43 10.29 19.55
N LEU A 350 -4.98 9.29 18.79
CA LEU A 350 -4.54 8.01 19.34
C LEU A 350 -3.35 8.24 20.29
N ARG A 351 -3.32 7.51 21.42
CA ARG A 351 -2.17 7.57 22.33
C ARG A 351 -0.96 6.94 21.67
N THR A 352 0.09 7.76 21.50
CA THR A 352 1.37 7.43 20.89
C THR A 352 1.89 6.07 21.34
N VAL A 353 2.26 5.25 20.36
CA VAL A 353 2.86 3.93 20.55
C VAL A 353 4.34 4.02 20.18
N THR A 354 5.22 3.58 21.07
CA THR A 354 6.64 3.37 20.77
C THR A 354 6.85 1.91 20.42
N VAL A 355 7.34 1.64 19.21
CA VAL A 355 7.79 0.30 18.79
C VAL A 355 9.31 0.25 18.87
N LYS A 356 9.86 -0.85 19.40
CA LYS A 356 11.29 -1.14 19.43
C LYS A 356 11.53 -2.52 18.85
N ASP A 357 12.31 -2.59 17.78
CA ASP A 357 12.76 -3.84 17.20
C ASP A 357 14.27 -3.97 17.37
N PHE A 358 14.67 -4.79 18.32
CA PHE A 358 16.07 -5.09 18.63
C PHE A 358 16.40 -6.58 18.37
N ARG A 359 15.60 -7.26 17.53
CA ARG A 359 15.87 -8.65 17.08
C ARG A 359 17.09 -8.73 16.15
N GLY A 360 17.21 -7.76 15.24
CA GLY A 360 18.17 -7.78 14.14
C GLY A 360 17.83 -8.77 13.03
N GLY A 361 18.72 -8.88 12.04
CA GLY A 361 18.51 -9.72 10.85
C GLY A 361 17.49 -9.13 9.85
N PRO A 362 16.80 -9.95 9.03
CA PRO A 362 16.04 -9.44 7.88
C PRO A 362 14.53 -9.18 8.13
N ALA A 363 13.96 -9.57 9.28
CA ALA A 363 12.52 -9.58 9.50
C ALA A 363 11.99 -8.22 9.95
N GLY A 364 11.00 -7.69 9.22
CA GLY A 364 10.27 -6.47 9.57
C GLY A 364 9.24 -6.70 10.68
N TRP A 365 8.39 -5.72 10.91
CA TRP A 365 7.31 -5.80 11.90
C TRP A 365 6.04 -5.11 11.39
N SER A 366 4.88 -5.52 11.91
CA SER A 366 3.58 -4.91 11.63
C SER A 366 2.83 -4.62 12.92
N LEU A 367 2.35 -3.39 13.07
CA LEU A 367 1.46 -2.96 14.14
C LEU A 367 0.06 -2.79 13.54
N THR A 368 -0.87 -3.65 13.94
CA THR A 368 -2.26 -3.64 13.51
C THR A 368 -3.18 -3.21 14.65
N GLY A 369 -4.40 -2.79 14.32
CA GLY A 369 -5.42 -2.44 15.30
C GLY A 369 -6.83 -2.80 14.85
N LYS A 370 -7.67 -3.23 15.78
CA LYS A 370 -9.09 -3.55 15.57
C LYS A 370 -9.94 -2.99 16.72
N VAL A 371 -11.15 -2.52 16.43
CA VAL A 371 -12.04 -1.92 17.42
C VAL A 371 -13.31 -2.75 17.62
N THR A 372 -13.85 -2.75 18.84
CA THR A 372 -15.20 -3.26 19.12
C THR A 372 -16.27 -2.28 18.61
N ASP A 373 -17.53 -2.71 18.60
CA ASP A 373 -18.65 -1.76 18.56
C ASP A 373 -18.56 -0.80 19.76
N PHE A 374 -18.95 0.45 19.56
CA PHE A 374 -19.02 1.46 20.61
C PHE A 374 -20.39 1.37 21.28
N THR A 375 -20.42 1.07 22.58
CA THR A 375 -21.67 0.84 23.34
C THR A 375 -21.96 2.01 24.27
N GLY A 376 -23.22 2.43 24.35
CA GLY A 376 -23.69 3.54 25.18
C GLY A 376 -25.19 3.47 25.49
N PRO A 377 -25.78 4.47 26.17
CA PRO A 377 -27.17 4.43 26.63
C PRO A 377 -28.23 4.20 25.54
N GLY A 378 -27.98 4.68 24.32
CA GLY A 378 -28.86 4.47 23.17
C GLY A 378 -28.53 3.24 22.32
N GLY A 379 -27.82 2.24 22.85
CA GLY A 379 -27.42 1.04 22.10
C GLY A 379 -25.98 1.12 21.58
N LYS A 380 -25.78 0.87 20.29
CA LYS A 380 -24.43 0.76 19.68
C LYS A 380 -24.20 1.64 18.47
N ILE A 381 -22.94 2.00 18.25
CA ILE A 381 -22.40 2.51 16.98
C ILE A 381 -21.41 1.44 16.48
N ASP A 382 -21.57 0.99 15.23
CA ASP A 382 -20.79 -0.14 14.70
C ASP A 382 -19.28 0.17 14.63
N ALA A 383 -18.44 -0.83 14.90
CA ALA A 383 -16.98 -0.75 14.82
C ALA A 383 -16.49 -0.14 13.48
N GLY A 384 -17.16 -0.48 12.37
CA GLY A 384 -16.87 0.02 11.03
C GLY A 384 -17.16 1.51 10.81
N LYS A 385 -17.66 2.24 11.82
CA LYS A 385 -17.79 3.70 11.79
C LYS A 385 -16.53 4.42 12.29
N LEU A 386 -15.59 3.73 12.93
CA LEU A 386 -14.29 4.29 13.29
C LEU A 386 -13.34 4.21 12.09
N GLY A 387 -12.88 5.36 11.63
CA GLY A 387 -11.71 5.47 10.75
C GLY A 387 -10.51 6.12 11.44
N TRP A 388 -9.34 5.96 10.83
CA TRP A 388 -8.11 6.61 11.26
C TRP A 388 -7.29 7.17 10.10
N THR A 389 -6.33 8.03 10.42
CA THR A 389 -5.27 8.50 9.54
C THR A 389 -3.94 8.28 10.27
N PRO A 390 -3.22 7.18 9.99
CA PRO A 390 -1.98 6.87 10.69
C PRO A 390 -0.81 7.77 10.32
N ALA A 391 0.15 7.86 11.25
CA ALA A 391 1.46 8.46 11.05
C ALA A 391 2.53 7.59 11.73
N CYS A 392 3.75 7.56 11.17
CA CYS A 392 4.88 6.94 11.84
C CYS A 392 6.17 7.72 11.59
N THR A 393 7.05 7.75 12.60
CA THR A 393 8.35 8.42 12.59
C THR A 393 9.44 7.44 13.00
N THR A 394 10.51 7.35 12.21
CA THR A 394 11.73 6.61 12.58
C THR A 394 12.64 7.47 13.46
N LYS A 395 13.13 6.92 14.58
CA LYS A 395 14.18 7.57 15.39
C LYS A 395 15.52 7.55 14.64
N PRO A 396 16.24 8.68 14.54
CA PRO A 396 17.56 8.74 13.89
C PRO A 396 18.53 7.68 14.42
N GLY A 397 19.25 7.01 13.50
CA GLY A 397 20.16 5.89 13.82
C GLY A 397 19.52 4.50 13.78
N SER A 398 18.20 4.39 13.63
CA SER A 398 17.53 3.11 13.36
C SER A 398 17.90 2.56 11.97
N PRO A 399 18.26 1.28 11.83
CA PRO A 399 18.44 0.62 10.54
C PRO A 399 17.21 0.67 9.61
N SER A 400 16.00 0.61 10.17
CA SER A 400 14.75 0.55 9.41
C SER A 400 14.05 1.90 9.23
N THR A 401 13.32 2.04 8.12
CA THR A 401 12.31 3.08 7.93
C THR A 401 10.93 2.54 8.33
N CYS A 402 10.18 3.30 9.12
CA CYS A 402 8.78 3.01 9.42
C CYS A 402 7.86 3.56 8.33
N VAL A 403 6.79 2.83 8.02
CA VAL A 403 5.78 3.15 7.02
C VAL A 403 4.43 3.24 7.73
N ALA A 404 3.67 4.30 7.47
CA ALA A 404 2.32 4.47 8.00
C ALA A 404 1.32 3.52 7.30
N GLY A 405 0.29 3.10 8.04
CA GLY A 405 -0.88 2.43 7.51
C GLY A 405 -1.70 3.30 6.55
N SER A 406 -2.61 2.67 5.81
CA SER A 406 -3.57 3.40 4.98
C SER A 406 -4.55 4.19 5.87
N ALA A 407 -4.93 5.40 5.44
CA ALA A 407 -6.07 6.09 6.04
C ALA A 407 -7.38 5.42 5.59
N GLY A 408 -8.32 5.20 6.50
CA GLY A 408 -9.51 4.40 6.21
C GLY A 408 -10.21 3.88 7.46
N ALA A 409 -11.18 2.99 7.28
CA ALA A 409 -11.91 2.34 8.37
C ALA A 409 -11.03 1.32 9.12
N VAL A 410 -11.19 1.24 10.45
CA VAL A 410 -10.50 0.27 11.30
C VAL A 410 -11.36 -0.99 11.47
N GLY A 411 -12.60 -0.80 11.93
CA GLY A 411 -13.56 -1.90 12.08
C GLY A 411 -13.14 -3.01 13.04
N SER A 412 -13.94 -4.09 13.03
CA SER A 412 -13.68 -5.31 13.79
C SER A 412 -12.74 -6.29 13.06
N ALA A 413 -12.64 -6.19 11.73
CA ALA A 413 -11.63 -6.89 10.92
C ALA A 413 -10.21 -6.37 11.22
N GLY A 414 -10.09 -5.07 11.50
CA GLY A 414 -8.84 -4.39 11.79
C GLY A 414 -8.11 -3.89 10.54
N ALA A 415 -7.15 -2.99 10.78
CA ALA A 415 -6.30 -2.40 9.76
C ALA A 415 -4.84 -2.29 10.26
N THR A 416 -3.90 -2.11 9.34
CA THR A 416 -2.50 -1.80 9.68
C THR A 416 -2.40 -0.34 10.14
N LEU A 417 -1.80 -0.11 11.31
CA LEU A 417 -1.51 1.23 11.85
C LEU A 417 -0.14 1.72 11.36
N ALA A 418 0.89 0.87 11.46
CA ALA A 418 2.22 1.12 10.92
C ALA A 418 2.97 -0.20 10.71
N SER A 419 4.02 -0.17 9.91
CA SER A 419 4.91 -1.32 9.72
C SER A 419 6.34 -0.90 9.37
N THR A 420 7.26 -1.85 9.44
CA THR A 420 8.56 -1.82 8.79
C THR A 420 8.64 -3.01 7.85
N PRO A 421 8.97 -2.82 6.56
CA PRO A 421 9.15 -3.94 5.64
C PRO A 421 10.42 -4.74 5.98
N ASN A 422 10.44 -6.01 5.55
CA ASN A 422 11.66 -6.83 5.61
C ASN A 422 12.79 -6.19 4.79
N GLY A 423 14.03 -6.42 5.21
CA GLY A 423 15.22 -5.83 4.59
C GLY A 423 16.46 -6.72 4.74
N ALA A 424 17.64 -6.17 4.46
CA ALA A 424 18.90 -6.84 4.75
C ALA A 424 19.20 -6.82 6.26
N LEU A 425 19.03 -5.65 6.88
CA LEU A 425 19.06 -5.47 8.32
C LEU A 425 17.83 -4.64 8.73
N THR A 426 17.06 -5.16 9.68
CA THR A 426 15.95 -4.48 10.32
C THR A 426 16.27 -4.14 11.77
N GLY A 427 15.57 -3.14 12.30
CA GLY A 427 15.61 -2.77 13.70
C GLY A 427 15.58 -1.27 13.95
N GLY A 428 15.54 -0.90 15.23
CA GLY A 428 15.53 0.47 15.72
C GLY A 428 14.36 0.79 16.63
N GLU A 429 13.99 2.07 16.68
CA GLU A 429 12.94 2.60 17.53
C GLU A 429 12.06 3.58 16.74
N PHE A 430 10.75 3.47 16.90
CA PHE A 430 9.76 4.11 16.05
C PHE A 430 8.61 4.67 16.89
N THR A 431 8.09 5.82 16.47
CA THR A 431 6.95 6.48 17.09
C THR A 431 5.76 6.39 16.15
N VAL A 432 4.67 5.79 16.60
CA VAL A 432 3.45 5.54 15.83
C VAL A 432 2.28 6.30 16.45
N ASP A 433 1.55 7.06 15.64
CA ASP A 433 0.42 7.90 16.03
C ASP A 433 -0.72 7.75 15.01
N ALA A 434 -1.92 8.24 15.34
CA ALA A 434 -3.01 8.40 14.37
C ALA A 434 -4.00 9.47 14.81
N LYS A 435 -4.55 10.21 13.84
CA LYS A 435 -5.85 10.87 14.02
C LYS A 435 -6.94 9.82 13.93
N VAL A 436 -7.93 9.86 14.83
CA VAL A 436 -9.09 8.95 14.82
C VAL A 436 -10.39 9.74 14.64
N SER A 437 -11.34 9.13 13.92
CA SER A 437 -12.63 9.74 13.59
C SER A 437 -13.74 8.69 13.62
N LEU A 438 -14.64 8.78 14.60
CA LEU A 438 -15.86 7.96 14.69
C LEU A 438 -17.01 8.72 14.02
N ASN A 439 -17.59 8.15 12.98
CA ASN A 439 -18.78 8.69 12.31
C ASN A 439 -20.05 8.32 13.12
N VAL A 440 -20.47 9.23 13.99
CA VAL A 440 -21.66 9.09 14.84
C VAL A 440 -22.92 9.35 14.00
N PRO A 441 -23.86 8.39 13.91
CA PRO A 441 -25.11 8.58 13.17
C PRO A 441 -25.96 9.77 13.66
N ALA A 442 -26.74 10.35 12.76
CA ALA A 442 -27.77 11.30 13.14
C ALA A 442 -28.77 10.64 14.11
N TYR A 443 -29.25 11.40 15.09
CA TYR A 443 -30.18 10.96 16.14
C TYR A 443 -29.68 9.82 17.05
N THR A 444 -28.37 9.50 17.07
CA THR A 444 -27.78 8.68 18.16
C THR A 444 -28.13 9.32 19.51
N ALA A 445 -28.69 8.54 20.44
CA ALA A 445 -29.24 9.08 21.67
C ALA A 445 -28.13 9.69 22.56
N PRO A 446 -28.37 10.83 23.25
CA PRO A 446 -27.34 11.49 24.06
C PRO A 446 -26.78 10.58 25.16
N GLY A 447 -25.45 10.46 25.24
CA GLY A 447 -24.76 9.67 26.24
C GLY A 447 -23.29 9.46 25.90
N ALA A 448 -22.53 8.87 26.83
CA ALA A 448 -21.17 8.40 26.55
C ALA A 448 -21.24 7.06 25.79
N TYR A 449 -20.41 6.93 24.75
CA TYR A 449 -20.25 5.70 23.97
C TYR A 449 -18.78 5.27 24.01
N SER A 450 -18.52 4.00 24.34
CA SER A 450 -17.16 3.48 24.50
C SER A 450 -16.97 2.20 23.68
N GLY A 451 -15.86 2.14 22.94
CA GLY A 451 -15.37 0.95 22.24
C GLY A 451 -13.89 0.73 22.56
N VAL A 452 -13.41 -0.52 22.47
CA VAL A 452 -12.03 -0.89 22.80
C VAL A 452 -11.24 -1.09 21.50
N LEU A 453 -10.19 -0.29 21.30
CA LEU A 453 -9.20 -0.49 20.24
C LEU A 453 -8.08 -1.39 20.77
N THR A 454 -8.01 -2.63 20.29
CA THR A 454 -6.90 -3.55 20.57
C THR A 454 -5.83 -3.37 19.51
N LEU A 455 -4.58 -3.14 19.93
CA LEU A 455 -3.40 -3.09 19.07
C LEU A 455 -2.56 -4.37 19.20
N THR A 456 -2.07 -4.89 18.08
CA THR A 456 -1.27 -6.13 17.99
C THR A 456 0.00 -5.87 17.20
N LEU A 457 1.16 -6.18 17.78
CA LEU A 457 2.48 -6.10 17.16
C LEU A 457 3.01 -7.50 16.84
N THR A 458 3.57 -7.68 15.64
CA THR A 458 4.16 -8.94 15.12
C THR A 458 5.42 -8.67 14.31
#